data_AF-A0ABD5X701-F1
#
_entry.id   AF-A0ABD5X701-F1
#
_cell.length_a   1.000
_cell.length_b   1.000
_cell.length_c   1.000
_cell.angle_alpha   90.00
_cell.angle_beta   90.00
_cell.angle_gamma   90.00
#
_symmetry.space_group_name_H-M   'P 1'
#
loop_
_entity.id
_entity.type
_entity.pdbx_description
1 polymer ?
#
loop_
_entity_poly.entity_id
_entity_poly.type
_entity_poly.pdbx_seq_one_letter_code
_entity_poly.pdbx_strand_id
1 'polypeptide(L)' 'MAPRLSVPASGGIVAAIIAAGFLGLWMMDVMGQDTLFTMVLPSMVVFAAITFALGVIAGESRASSL' A
#
# COMPACT_ATOMS: atom_id res chain seq x y z
N MET A 1 -10.34 -18.67 -9.17
CA MET A 1 -9.88 -19.05 -7.82
C MET A 1 -9.47 -17.77 -7.12
N ALA A 2 -10.34 -17.18 -6.30
CA ALA A 2 -10.02 -15.91 -5.63
C ALA A 2 -8.87 -16.15 -4.63
N PRO A 3 -7.83 -15.29 -4.60
CA PRO A 3 -6.74 -15.44 -3.65
C PRO A 3 -7.29 -15.35 -2.22
N ARG A 4 -6.90 -16.28 -1.34
CA ARG A 4 -7.17 -16.14 0.10
C ARG A 4 -6.31 -14.99 0.61
N LEU A 5 -6.95 -13.85 0.87
CA LEU A 5 -6.33 -12.64 1.39
C LEU A 5 -5.93 -12.82 2.86
N SER A 6 -4.83 -13.55 3.10
CA SER A 6 -4.17 -13.59 4.40
C SER A 6 -3.42 -12.28 4.66
N VAL A 7 -3.12 -11.96 5.92
CA VAL A 7 -2.37 -10.74 6.26
C VAL A 7 -1.06 -10.61 5.45
N PRO A 8 -0.23 -11.68 5.30
CA PRO A 8 0.96 -11.61 4.44
C PRO A 8 0.64 -11.37 2.96
N ALA A 9 -0.37 -12.06 2.41
CA ALA A 9 -0.76 -11.91 1.01
C ALA A 9 -1.29 -10.49 0.71
N SER A 10 -2.11 -9.95 1.62
CA SER A 10 -2.65 -8.59 1.53
C SER A 10 -1.54 -7.54 1.63
N GLY A 11 -0.55 -7.73 2.53
CA GLY A 11 0.62 -6.87 2.60
C GLY A 11 1.44 -6.88 1.31
N GLY A 12 1.62 -8.05 0.70
CA GLY A 12 2.27 -8.18 -0.62
C GLY A 12 1.53 -7.44 -1.73
N ILE A 13 0.19 -7.46 -1.72
CA ILE A 13 -0.64 -6.69 -2.66
C ILE A 13 -0.44 -5.18 -2.44
N VAL A 14 -0.43 -4.72 -1.19
CA VAL A 14 -0.17 -3.30 -0.87
C VAL A 14 1.20 -2.87 -1.41
N ALA A 15 2.25 -3.68 -1.20
CA ALA A 15 3.57 -3.40 -1.75
C ALA A 15 3.57 -3.35 -3.29
N ALA A 16 2.85 -4.25 -3.95
CA ALA A 16 2.72 -4.26 -5.40
C ALA A 16 2.01 -3.00 -5.92
N ILE A 17 0.98 -2.51 -5.22
CA ILE A 17 0.28 -1.27 -5.57
C ILE A 17 1.22 -0.07 -5.43
N ILE A 18 2.00 0.02 -4.34
CA ILE A 18 2.99 1.09 -4.15
C ILE A 18 4.01 1.07 -5.29
N ALA A 19 4.55 -0.11 -5.62
CA ALA A 19 5.53 -0.26 -6.69
C ALA A 19 4.96 0.15 -8.05
N ALA A 20 3.73 -0.27 -8.38
CA ALA A 20 3.06 0.10 -9.62
C ALA A 20 2.79 1.62 -9.71
N GLY A 21 2.30 2.23 -8.63
CA GLY A 21 2.06 3.67 -8.57
C GLY A 21 3.35 4.48 -8.71
N PHE A 22 4.40 4.09 -7.99
CA PHE A 22 5.71 4.73 -8.06
C PHE A 22 6.33 4.61 -9.46
N LEU A 23 6.33 3.41 -10.05
CA LEU A 23 6.84 3.19 -11.40
C LEU A 23 6.06 4.02 -12.44
N GLY A 24 4.73 4.10 -12.31
CA GLY A 24 3.92 4.94 -13.19
C GLY A 24 4.33 6.41 -13.14
N LEU A 25 4.49 6.97 -11.93
CA LEU A 25 4.93 8.34 -11.75
C LEU A 25 6.36 8.57 -12.27
N TRP A 26 7.25 7.61 -12.07
CA TRP A 26 8.63 7.70 -12.54
C TRP A 26 8.72 7.67 -14.07
N MET A 27 7.92 6.85 -14.74
CA MET A 27 7.91 6.75 -16.21
C MET A 27 7.24 7.95 -16.90
N MET A 28 6.35 8.66 -16.20
CA MET A 28 5.67 9.84 -16.75
C MET A 28 6.51 11.12 -16.70
N ASP A 29 7.61 11.14 -15.93
CA ASP A 29 8.53 12.28 -15.80
C ASP A 29 7.85 13.63 -15.48
N VAL A 30 6.75 13.57 -14.72
CA VAL A 30 5.97 14.77 -14.32
C VAL A 30 6.54 15.48 -13.09
N MET A 31 7.52 14.88 -12.41
CA MET A 31 8.14 15.36 -11.19
C MET A 31 9.61 14.94 -11.14
N GLY A 32 10.47 15.75 -10.53
CA GLY A 32 11.88 15.41 -10.34
C GLY A 32 12.08 14.13 -9.53
N GLN A 33 13.10 13.34 -9.90
CA GLN A 33 13.41 12.08 -9.22
C GLN A 33 13.70 12.27 -7.72
N ASP A 34 14.37 13.36 -7.34
CA ASP A 34 14.63 13.68 -5.93
C ASP A 34 13.32 13.77 -5.14
N THR A 35 12.32 14.48 -5.66
CA THR A 35 10.99 14.58 -5.04
C THR A 35 10.31 13.23 -4.94
N LEU A 36 10.41 12.39 -5.98
CA LEU A 36 9.84 11.05 -5.98
C LEU A 36 10.43 10.16 -4.88
N PHE A 37 11.76 10.10 -4.75
CA PHE A 37 12.42 9.23 -3.79
C PHE A 37 12.44 9.76 -2.36
N THR A 38 12.44 11.08 -2.16
CA THR A 38 12.57 11.68 -0.82
C THR A 38 11.25 12.13 -0.20
N MET A 39 10.19 12.30 -1.00
CA MET A 39 8.88 12.77 -0.51
C MET A 39 7.76 11.80 -0.86
N VAL A 40 7.62 11.45 -2.14
CA VAL A 40 6.46 10.69 -2.63
C VAL A 40 6.51 9.25 -2.16
N LEU A 41 7.58 8.52 -2.47
CA LEU A 41 7.69 7.11 -2.07
C LEU A 41 7.62 6.92 -0.54
N PRO A 42 8.31 7.73 0.29
CA PRO A 42 8.19 7.63 1.75
C PRO A 42 6.75 7.87 2.24
N SER A 43 6.07 8.90 1.74
CA SER A 43 4.68 9.19 2.15
C SER A 43 3.69 8.12 1.70
N MET A 44 3.86 7.55 0.50
CA MET A 44 3.08 6.39 0.03
C MET A 44 3.23 5.19 0.97
N VAL A 45 4.46 4.87 1.38
CA VAL A 45 4.74 3.74 2.29
C VAL A 45 4.13 3.98 3.66
N VAL A 46 4.31 5.17 4.24
CA VAL A 46 3.77 5.50 5.57
C VAL A 46 2.24 5.47 5.57
N PHE A 47 1.60 6.10 4.58
CA PHE A 47 0.15 6.11 4.46
C PHE A 47 -0.42 4.70 4.28
N ALA A 48 0.19 3.91 3.39
CA ALA A 48 -0.21 2.52 3.17
C ALA A 48 -0.05 1.66 4.43
N ALA A 49 1.04 1.82 5.17
CA ALA A 49 1.25 1.09 6.42
C ALA A 49 0.18 1.41 7.48
N ILE A 50 -0.13 2.70 7.67
CA ILE A 50 -1.16 3.15 8.61
C ILE A 50 -2.54 2.60 8.22
N THR A 51 -2.95 2.81 6.97
CA THR A 51 -4.27 2.38 6.49
C THR A 51 -4.41 0.85 6.46
N PHE A 52 -3.34 0.13 6.13
CA PHE A 52 -3.32 -1.33 6.19
C PHE A 52 -3.51 -1.83 7.63
N ALA A 53 -2.77 -1.27 8.60
CA ALA A 53 -2.91 -1.64 10.02
C ALA A 53 -4.32 -1.37 10.54
N LEU A 54 -4.88 -0.19 10.24
CA LEU A 54 -6.27 0.15 10.60
C LEU A 54 -7.27 -0.81 9.93
N GLY A 55 -7.02 -1.20 8.68
CA GLY A 55 -7.84 -2.15 7.95
C GLY A 55 -7.86 -3.54 8.59
N VAL A 56 -6.70 -4.04 9.06
CA VAL A 56 -6.59 -5.32 9.78
C VAL A 56 -7.41 -5.28 11.07
N ILE A 57 -7.20 -4.27 11.92
CA ILE A 57 -7.91 -4.11 13.21
C ILE A 57 -9.43 -4.02 12.99
N ALA A 58 -9.86 -3.23 12.00
CA ALA A 58 -11.26 -3.10 11.67
C ALA A 58 -11.85 -4.41 11.11
N GLY A 59 -11.04 -5.20 10.40
CA GLY A 59 -11.40 -6.53 9.92
C GLY A 59 -11.63 -7.52 11.05
N GLU A 60 -10.71 -7.57 12.01
CA GLU A 60 -10.82 -8.41 13.21
C GLU A 60 -12.06 -8.03 14.04
N SER A 61 -12.31 -6.73 14.22
CA SER A 61 -13.48 -6.24 14.97
C SER A 61 -14.80 -6.70 14.35
N ARG A 62 -14.91 -6.65 13.01
CA ARG A 62 -16.10 -7.11 12.28
C ARG A 62 -16.26 -8.63 12.30
N ALA A 63 -15.16 -9.36 12.17
CA ALA A 63 -15.18 -10.82 12.22
C ALA A 63 -15.58 -11.33 13.62
N SER A 64 -15.25 -10.58 14.68
CA SER A 64 -15.59 -10.93 16.06
C SER A 64 -17.03 -10.56 16.46
N SER A 65 -17.71 -9.72 15.69
CA SER A 65 -19.10 -9.27 15.96
C SER A 65 -20.18 -10.11 15.27
N LEU A 66 -19.79 -11.13 14.51
CA LEU A 66 -20.66 -12.12 13.84
C LEU A 66 -20.60 -13.45 14.59
#